data_AF-A0AAD7X3K4-F1
#
_entry.id   AF-A0AAD7X3K4-F1
#
_cell.length_a   1.000
_cell.length_b   1.000
_cell.length_c   1.000
_cell.angle_alpha   90.00
_cell.angle_beta   90.00
_cell.angle_gamma   90.00
#
_symmetry.space_group_name_H-M   'P 1'
#
loop_
_entity.id
_entity.type
_entity.pdbx_description
1 polymer ?
#
loop_
_entity_poly.entity_id
_entity_poly.type
_entity_poly.pdbx_seq_one_letter_code
_entity_poly.pdbx_strand_id
1 'polypeptide(L)'
;MTSPNASGDAVVMHTNLKTVPILGAGNITPGVLFTWETGCKQYFRHKGVDAEKQVAFVSGGFQDPRLVDWYLTNSAELECLKFPDFMDSLREHWLPHNWHADIVSDMFATRQKDDQSLDAYITIIEKLNVYLRGRPEKLDDASLKSLISANACKEIRALISRREYSFLTYVVEASTQGSPLSTLSSRGSAKSFAVQKKV
;
A
#
# COMPACT_ATOMS: atom_id res chain seq x y z
N MET A 1 -25.40 15.16 4.20
CA MET A 1 -24.41 16.03 3.52
C MET A 1 -23.09 15.89 4.26
N THR A 2 -22.25 14.98 3.79
CA THR A 2 -20.89 14.80 4.30
C THR A 2 -20.02 15.87 3.63
N SER A 3 -19.53 16.82 4.42
CA SER A 3 -18.65 17.89 3.93
C SER A 3 -17.44 17.30 3.21
N PRO A 4 -16.94 17.91 2.12
CA PRO A 4 -15.67 17.54 1.53
C PRO A 4 -14.57 17.68 2.60
N ASN A 5 -13.66 16.71 2.63
CA ASN A 5 -12.34 16.87 3.23
C ASN A 5 -11.70 18.18 2.71
N ALA A 6 -10.88 18.86 3.52
CA ALA A 6 -10.18 20.09 3.13
C ALA A 6 -9.40 19.99 1.79
N SER A 7 -9.06 18.77 1.33
CA SER A 7 -8.45 18.53 0.01
C SER A 7 -9.43 18.44 -1.17
N GLY A 8 -10.74 18.35 -0.93
CA GLY A 8 -11.77 18.09 -1.96
C GLY A 8 -11.85 16.62 -2.40
N ASP A 9 -11.05 15.74 -1.81
CA ASP A 9 -11.08 14.30 -2.11
C ASP A 9 -12.31 13.63 -1.51
N ALA A 10 -12.79 12.61 -2.23
CA ALA A 10 -13.82 11.71 -1.75
C ALA A 10 -13.37 11.01 -0.46
N VAL A 11 -14.32 10.76 0.44
CA VAL A 11 -14.06 10.11 1.73
C VAL A 11 -14.76 8.76 1.77
N VAL A 12 -14.04 7.73 2.22
CA VAL A 12 -14.61 6.41 2.45
C VAL A 12 -15.10 6.28 3.88
N MET A 13 -16.34 5.86 4.09
CA MET A 13 -16.88 5.56 5.41
C MET A 13 -17.33 4.11 5.51
N HIS A 14 -16.74 3.36 6.44
CA HIS A 14 -17.11 1.97 6.71
C HIS A 14 -17.27 1.81 8.22
N THR A 15 -18.46 2.12 8.74
CA THR A 15 -18.71 2.23 10.18
C THR A 15 -18.74 0.87 10.88
N ASN A 16 -19.12 -0.19 10.17
CA ASN A 16 -19.07 -1.57 10.62
C ASN A 16 -19.12 -2.54 9.43
N LEU A 17 -18.76 -3.80 9.66
CA LEU A 17 -18.69 -4.84 8.63
C LEU A 17 -20.04 -5.31 8.08
N LYS A 18 -21.18 -4.90 8.70
CA LYS A 18 -22.53 -5.27 8.25
C LYS A 18 -23.10 -4.30 7.23
N THR A 19 -22.52 -3.11 7.12
CA THR A 19 -22.94 -2.05 6.21
C THR A 19 -21.99 -1.97 5.03
N VAL A 20 -22.53 -1.68 3.85
CA VAL A 20 -21.72 -1.40 2.67
C VAL A 20 -20.80 -0.19 2.95
N PRO A 21 -19.52 -0.22 2.56
CA PRO A 21 -18.67 0.96 2.60
C PRO A 21 -19.22 2.05 1.71
N ILE A 22 -19.29 3.26 2.26
CA ILE A 22 -19.73 4.45 1.56
C ILE A 22 -18.54 5.05 0.81
N LEU A 23 -18.72 5.34 -0.48
CA LEU A 23 -17.83 6.17 -1.28
C LEU A 23 -18.46 7.56 -1.42
N GLY A 24 -17.95 8.51 -0.62
CA GLY A 24 -18.42 9.88 -0.57
C GLY A 24 -18.21 10.64 -1.88
N ALA A 25 -18.87 11.80 -2.00
CA ALA A 25 -18.66 12.71 -3.12
C ALA A 25 -17.28 13.40 -3.04
N GLY A 26 -16.68 13.68 -4.21
CA GLY A 26 -15.41 14.39 -4.30
C GLY A 26 -14.48 13.83 -5.37
N ASN A 27 -13.21 14.21 -5.29
CA ASN A 27 -12.16 13.67 -6.17
C ASN A 27 -11.81 12.23 -5.79
N ILE A 28 -11.97 11.29 -6.73
CA ILE A 28 -11.68 9.87 -6.53
C ILE A 28 -10.19 9.65 -6.82
N THR A 29 -9.43 9.29 -5.79
CA THR A 29 -7.99 9.00 -5.91
C THR A 29 -7.72 7.49 -5.83
N PRO A 30 -6.53 7.01 -6.26
CA PRO A 30 -6.15 5.61 -6.10
C PRO A 30 -6.23 5.14 -4.65
N GLY A 31 -5.88 6.00 -3.69
CA GLY A 31 -5.98 5.70 -2.28
C GLY A 31 -7.41 5.56 -1.78
N VAL A 32 -8.32 6.41 -2.25
CA VAL A 32 -9.76 6.32 -1.94
C VAL A 32 -10.33 5.00 -2.44
N LEU A 33 -10.06 4.63 -3.71
CA LEU A 33 -10.55 3.37 -4.27
C LEU A 33 -9.95 2.15 -3.58
N PHE A 34 -8.66 2.18 -3.21
CA PHE A 34 -8.04 1.10 -2.44
C PHE A 34 -8.73 0.88 -1.09
N THR A 35 -9.00 1.97 -0.36
CA THR A 35 -9.69 1.90 0.94
C THR A 35 -11.12 1.39 0.78
N TRP A 36 -11.86 1.89 -0.22
CA TRP A 36 -13.22 1.46 -0.49
C TRP A 36 -13.29 -0.02 -0.90
N GLU A 37 -12.45 -0.44 -1.85
CA GLU A 37 -12.36 -1.83 -2.30
C GLU A 37 -12.03 -2.79 -1.15
N THR A 38 -11.09 -2.41 -0.28
CA THR A 38 -10.74 -3.20 0.90
C THR A 38 -11.92 -3.33 1.85
N GLY A 39 -12.66 -2.24 2.08
CA GLY A 39 -13.90 -2.26 2.84
C GLY A 39 -14.95 -3.19 2.21
N CYS A 40 -15.10 -3.15 0.89
CA CYS A 40 -16.09 -3.97 0.17
C CYS A 40 -15.77 -5.46 0.34
N LYS A 41 -14.49 -5.83 0.18
CA LYS A 41 -14.02 -7.20 0.42
C LYS A 41 -14.28 -7.68 1.85
N GLN A 42 -14.11 -6.81 2.85
CA GLN A 42 -14.44 -7.14 4.24
C GLN A 42 -15.94 -7.34 4.44
N TYR A 43 -16.76 -6.44 3.88
CA TYR A 43 -18.22 -6.54 3.89
C TYR A 43 -18.72 -7.84 3.25
N PHE A 44 -18.20 -8.20 2.07
CA PHE A 44 -18.56 -9.45 1.38
C PHE A 44 -18.28 -10.69 2.21
N ARG A 45 -17.10 -10.73 2.85
CA ARG A 45 -16.71 -11.84 3.73
C ARG A 45 -17.59 -11.93 4.96
N HIS A 46 -17.95 -10.79 5.56
CA HIS A 46 -18.76 -10.77 6.76
C HIS A 46 -20.23 -11.12 6.49
N LYS A 47 -20.80 -10.59 5.40
CA LYS A 47 -22.21 -10.76 5.05
C LYS A 47 -22.49 -12.03 4.23
N GLY A 48 -21.46 -12.63 3.63
CA GLY A 48 -21.62 -13.79 2.74
C GLY A 48 -22.29 -13.42 1.42
N VAL A 49 -21.81 -12.36 0.77
CA VAL A 49 -22.40 -11.88 -0.50
C VAL A 49 -21.93 -12.76 -1.67
N ASP A 50 -22.89 -13.35 -2.38
CA ASP A 50 -22.66 -14.11 -3.62
C ASP A 50 -21.86 -13.29 -4.63
N ALA A 51 -20.87 -13.91 -5.29
CA ALA A 51 -19.97 -13.23 -6.22
C ALA A 51 -20.71 -12.45 -7.32
N GLU A 52 -21.80 -13.01 -7.83
CA GLU A 52 -22.66 -12.42 -8.88
C GLU A 52 -23.44 -11.19 -8.42
N LYS A 53 -23.63 -11.03 -7.10
CA LYS A 53 -24.39 -9.92 -6.52
C LYS A 53 -23.48 -8.84 -5.92
N GLN A 54 -22.17 -9.06 -5.89
CA GLN A 54 -21.23 -8.17 -5.20
C GLN A 54 -21.28 -6.74 -5.73
N VAL A 55 -21.31 -6.56 -7.05
CA VAL A 55 -21.34 -5.23 -7.70
C VAL A 55 -22.65 -4.49 -7.36
N ALA A 56 -23.79 -5.16 -7.54
CA ALA A 56 -25.10 -4.62 -7.19
C ALA A 56 -25.23 -4.25 -5.71
N PHE A 57 -24.60 -5.00 -4.80
CA PHE A 57 -24.62 -4.69 -3.38
C PHE A 57 -23.76 -3.47 -3.01
N VAL A 58 -22.60 -3.29 -3.66
CA VAL A 58 -21.70 -2.17 -3.32
C VAL A 58 -22.11 -0.85 -3.92
N SER A 59 -22.90 -0.86 -5.00
CA SER A 59 -23.41 0.36 -5.62
C SER A 59 -24.31 1.18 -4.69
N GLY A 60 -24.98 0.51 -3.73
CA GLY A 60 -25.69 1.18 -2.64
C GLY A 60 -24.81 2.03 -1.72
N GLY A 61 -23.48 1.92 -1.83
CA GLY A 61 -22.51 2.75 -1.12
C GLY A 61 -22.13 4.05 -1.85
N PHE A 62 -22.56 4.28 -3.09
CA PHE A 62 -22.19 5.48 -3.85
C PHE A 62 -22.96 6.71 -3.37
N GLN A 63 -22.24 7.83 -3.15
CA GLN A 63 -22.85 9.11 -2.76
C GLN A 63 -22.55 10.25 -3.73
N ASP A 64 -21.57 10.13 -4.63
CA ASP A 64 -21.36 11.13 -5.69
C ASP A 64 -22.44 10.99 -6.76
N PRO A 65 -23.25 12.02 -7.05
CA PRO A 65 -24.29 11.93 -8.07
C PRO A 65 -23.74 11.55 -9.45
N ARG A 66 -22.52 11.96 -9.79
CA ARG A 66 -21.88 11.61 -11.08
C ARG A 66 -21.55 10.11 -11.14
N LEU A 67 -21.11 9.54 -10.01
CA LEU A 67 -20.83 8.11 -9.89
C LEU A 67 -22.11 7.29 -9.91
N VAL A 68 -23.15 7.75 -9.23
CA VAL A 68 -24.47 7.13 -9.24
C VAL A 68 -25.05 7.13 -10.65
N ASP A 69 -25.03 8.27 -11.35
CA ASP A 69 -25.53 8.39 -12.72
C ASP A 69 -24.78 7.48 -13.70
N TRP A 70 -23.44 7.48 -13.64
CA TRP A 70 -22.61 6.56 -14.41
C TRP A 70 -22.98 5.10 -14.15
N TYR A 71 -23.11 4.71 -12.87
CA TYR A 71 -23.49 3.35 -12.51
C TYR A 71 -24.89 2.98 -13.05
N LEU A 72 -25.89 3.82 -12.83
CA LEU A 72 -27.27 3.55 -13.25
C LEU A 72 -27.40 3.46 -14.77
N THR A 73 -26.65 4.27 -15.50
CA THR A 73 -26.61 4.26 -16.97
C THR A 73 -26.00 2.96 -17.51
N ASN A 74 -25.08 2.35 -16.77
CA ASN A 74 -24.27 1.21 -17.23
C ASN A 74 -24.58 -0.07 -16.41
N SER A 75 -25.62 -0.06 -15.57
CA SER A 75 -25.82 -1.09 -14.53
C SER A 75 -26.00 -2.49 -15.12
N ALA A 76 -26.68 -2.61 -16.26
CA ALA A 76 -26.89 -3.89 -16.93
C ALA A 76 -25.58 -4.59 -17.30
N GLU A 77 -24.56 -3.83 -17.71
CA GLU A 77 -23.24 -4.37 -18.04
C GLU A 77 -22.37 -4.53 -16.79
N LEU A 78 -22.35 -3.51 -15.93
CA LEU A 78 -21.50 -3.49 -14.73
C LEU A 78 -21.89 -4.58 -13.72
N GLU A 79 -23.18 -4.86 -13.54
CA GLU A 79 -23.65 -5.89 -12.61
C GLU A 79 -23.34 -7.32 -13.09
N CYS A 80 -23.06 -7.52 -14.38
CA CYS A 80 -22.61 -8.82 -14.90
C CYS A 80 -21.12 -9.09 -14.61
N LEU A 81 -20.36 -8.07 -14.20
CA LEU A 81 -18.93 -8.19 -13.94
C LEU A 81 -18.67 -8.86 -12.59
N LYS A 82 -17.57 -9.62 -12.50
CA LYS A 82 -17.02 -9.96 -11.20
C LYS A 82 -16.46 -8.70 -10.56
N PHE A 83 -16.46 -8.66 -9.23
CA PHE A 83 -15.98 -7.49 -8.49
C PHE A 83 -14.57 -6.99 -8.89
N PRO A 84 -13.57 -7.84 -9.19
CA PRO A 84 -12.27 -7.37 -9.69
C PRO A 84 -12.36 -6.63 -11.03
N ASP A 85 -13.14 -7.17 -11.97
CA ASP A 85 -13.31 -6.58 -13.31
C ASP A 85 -14.08 -5.25 -13.22
N PHE A 86 -15.11 -5.20 -12.36
CA PHE A 86 -15.80 -3.95 -12.03
C PHE A 86 -14.85 -2.89 -11.46
N MET A 87 -13.94 -3.28 -10.57
CA MET A 87 -12.94 -2.35 -10.01
C MET A 87 -11.97 -1.83 -11.07
N ASP A 88 -11.67 -2.61 -12.11
CA ASP A 88 -10.86 -2.14 -13.23
C ASP A 88 -11.63 -1.12 -14.07
N SER A 89 -12.89 -1.37 -14.41
CA SER A 89 -13.75 -0.38 -15.08
C SER A 89 -13.91 0.90 -14.26
N LEU A 90 -14.07 0.78 -12.94
CA LEU A 90 -14.19 1.93 -12.04
C LEU A 90 -12.90 2.77 -12.04
N ARG A 91 -11.73 2.13 -11.97
CA ARG A 91 -10.44 2.84 -12.03
C ARG A 91 -10.21 3.50 -13.38
N GLU A 92 -10.54 2.81 -14.48
CA GLU A 92 -10.40 3.35 -15.83
C GLU A 92 -11.27 4.60 -16.07
N HIS A 93 -12.48 4.61 -15.52
CA HIS A 93 -13.40 5.73 -15.71
C HIS A 93 -13.10 6.93 -14.77
N TRP A 94 -12.70 6.66 -13.53
CA TRP A 94 -12.62 7.70 -12.49
C TRP A 94 -11.21 8.17 -12.14
N LEU A 95 -10.17 7.45 -12.54
CA LEU A 95 -8.78 7.88 -12.35
C LEU A 95 -8.22 8.50 -13.64
N PRO A 96 -7.22 9.40 -13.55
CA PRO A 96 -6.46 9.84 -14.71
C PRO A 96 -5.86 8.66 -15.47
N HIS A 97 -5.81 8.73 -16.80
CA HIS A 97 -5.36 7.62 -17.66
C HIS A 97 -4.00 7.01 -17.23
N ASN A 98 -3.06 7.86 -16.83
CA ASN A 98 -1.70 7.54 -16.41
C ASN A 98 -1.52 7.44 -14.87
N TRP A 99 -2.59 7.28 -14.09
CA TRP A 99 -2.53 7.30 -12.62
C TRP A 99 -1.49 6.33 -12.02
N HIS A 100 -1.30 5.18 -12.65
CA HIS A 100 -0.34 4.16 -12.22
C HIS A 100 1.11 4.63 -12.46
N ALA A 101 1.37 5.21 -13.63
CA ALA A 101 2.67 5.80 -13.96
C ALA A 101 2.99 7.00 -13.06
N ASP A 102 1.98 7.81 -12.72
CA ASP A 102 2.13 8.94 -11.81
C ASP A 102 2.51 8.46 -10.40
N ILE A 103 1.87 7.41 -9.88
CA ILE A 103 2.26 6.80 -8.59
C ILE A 103 3.70 6.29 -8.62
N VAL A 104 4.11 5.62 -9.70
CA VAL A 104 5.50 5.16 -9.85
C VAL A 104 6.44 6.37 -9.86
N SER A 105 6.14 7.40 -10.65
CA SER A 105 6.93 8.62 -10.71
C SER A 105 7.09 9.28 -9.33
N ASP A 106 5.98 9.44 -8.60
CA ASP A 106 5.94 9.99 -7.25
C ASP A 106 6.79 9.15 -6.28
N MET A 107 6.65 7.83 -6.35
CA MET A 107 7.40 6.89 -5.52
C MET A 107 8.92 6.98 -5.76
N PHE A 108 9.35 7.09 -7.03
CA PHE A 108 10.77 7.27 -7.38
C PHE A 108 11.30 8.68 -7.08
N ALA A 109 10.45 9.70 -7.14
CA ALA A 109 10.79 11.07 -6.80
C ALA A 109 10.85 11.31 -5.28
N THR A 110 10.19 10.46 -4.48
CA THR A 110 10.18 10.58 -3.02
C THR A 110 11.59 10.32 -2.47
N ARG A 111 12.14 11.34 -1.79
CA ARG A 111 13.40 11.26 -1.04
C ARG A 111 13.13 11.46 0.45
N GLN A 112 13.86 10.74 1.29
CA GLN A 112 13.82 10.99 2.73
C GLN A 112 14.35 12.39 3.01
N LYS A 113 13.54 13.22 3.67
CA LYS A 113 13.97 14.55 4.12
C LYS A 113 14.86 14.42 5.36
N ASP A 114 15.73 15.39 5.58
CA ASP A 114 16.68 15.36 6.71
C ASP A 114 15.97 15.39 8.08
N ASP A 115 14.78 15.99 8.16
CA ASP A 115 13.93 16.06 9.35
C ASP A 115 12.92 14.91 9.48
N GLN A 116 12.89 13.98 8.51
CA GLN A 116 11.92 12.89 8.46
C GLN A 116 12.51 11.58 8.98
N SER A 117 11.76 10.91 9.86
CA SER A 117 12.14 9.57 10.32
C SER A 117 12.13 8.55 9.17
N LEU A 118 13.02 7.56 9.25
CA LEU A 118 13.10 6.48 8.26
C LEU A 118 11.77 5.74 8.14
N ASP A 119 11.11 5.44 9.26
CA ASP A 119 9.83 4.75 9.27
C ASP A 119 8.72 5.54 8.56
N ALA A 120 8.66 6.87 8.77
CA ALA A 120 7.68 7.71 8.10
C ALA A 120 7.93 7.76 6.58
N TYR A 121 9.19 7.78 6.15
CA TYR A 121 9.56 7.72 4.74
C TYR A 121 9.21 6.37 4.10
N ILE A 122 9.57 5.25 4.75
CA ILE A 122 9.22 3.90 4.30
C ILE A 122 7.71 3.76 4.17
N THR A 123 6.95 4.22 5.17
CA THR A 123 5.48 4.16 5.17
C THR A 123 4.88 4.87 3.95
N ILE A 124 5.44 6.01 3.52
CA ILE A 124 4.97 6.73 2.32
C ILE A 124 5.19 5.87 1.06
N ILE A 125 6.39 5.31 0.90
CA ILE A 125 6.73 4.48 -0.26
C ILE A 125 5.89 3.20 -0.29
N GLU A 126 5.75 2.50 0.83
CA GLU A 126 4.93 1.29 0.94
C GLU A 126 3.46 1.59 0.62
N LYS A 127 2.93 2.72 1.11
CA LYS A 127 1.56 3.16 0.83
C LYS A 127 1.34 3.36 -0.67
N LEU A 128 2.25 4.04 -1.37
CA LEU A 128 2.18 4.22 -2.82
C LEU A 128 2.24 2.87 -3.55
N ASN A 129 3.16 1.98 -3.16
CA ASN A 129 3.31 0.66 -3.76
C ASN A 129 2.07 -0.24 -3.54
N VAL A 130 1.33 -0.05 -2.44
CA VAL A 130 0.09 -0.78 -2.16
C VAL A 130 -1.04 -0.40 -3.14
N TYR A 131 -1.09 0.85 -3.61
CA TYR A 131 -2.10 1.29 -4.58
C TYR A 131 -1.94 0.66 -5.97
N LEU A 132 -0.76 0.12 -6.27
CA LEU A 132 -0.47 -0.63 -7.50
C LEU A 132 -0.84 -2.12 -7.40
N ARG A 133 -1.56 -2.56 -6.37
CA ARG A 133 -1.91 -4.00 -6.20
C ARG A 133 -2.63 -4.56 -7.43
N GLY A 134 -2.15 -5.71 -7.91
CA GLY A 134 -2.70 -6.39 -9.10
C GLY A 134 -2.21 -5.79 -10.42
N ARG A 135 -1.32 -4.80 -10.38
CA ARG A 135 -0.73 -4.16 -11.55
C ARG A 135 0.75 -4.58 -11.70
N PRO A 136 1.25 -4.69 -12.94
CA PRO A 136 2.64 -5.10 -13.21
C PRO A 136 3.66 -4.06 -12.72
N GLU A 137 3.28 -2.80 -12.56
CA GLU A 137 4.13 -1.72 -12.07
C GLU A 137 4.41 -1.80 -10.56
N LYS A 138 3.71 -2.68 -9.84
CA LYS A 138 3.95 -2.89 -8.41
C LYS A 138 5.36 -3.42 -8.19
N LEU A 139 6.15 -2.71 -7.38
CA LEU A 139 7.48 -3.15 -7.01
C LEU A 139 7.41 -4.35 -6.06
N ASP A 140 8.25 -5.34 -6.31
CA ASP A 140 8.53 -6.42 -5.37
C ASP A 140 9.39 -5.94 -4.20
N ASP A 141 9.53 -6.79 -3.18
CA ASP A 141 10.23 -6.43 -1.95
C ASP A 141 11.71 -6.08 -2.19
N ALA A 142 12.36 -6.75 -3.15
CA ALA A 142 13.75 -6.48 -3.50
C ALA A 142 13.91 -5.09 -4.14
N SER A 143 13.05 -4.76 -5.11
CA SER A 143 13.05 -3.47 -5.80
C SER A 143 12.66 -2.34 -4.86
N LEU A 144 11.70 -2.58 -3.96
CA LEU A 144 11.28 -1.61 -2.94
C LEU A 144 12.42 -1.30 -1.96
N LYS A 145 13.12 -2.33 -1.45
CA LYS A 145 14.31 -2.16 -0.60
C LYS A 145 15.40 -1.37 -1.32
N SER A 146 15.64 -1.66 -2.60
CA SER A 146 16.62 -0.94 -3.42
C SER A 146 16.26 0.54 -3.54
N LEU A 147 15.01 0.86 -3.88
CA LEU A 147 14.52 2.23 -3.98
C LEU A 147 14.65 2.98 -2.64
N ILE A 148 14.17 2.38 -1.55
CA ILE A 148 14.24 2.97 -0.20
C ILE A 148 15.69 3.30 0.15
N SER A 149 16.62 2.37 -0.09
CA SER A 149 18.04 2.55 0.21
C SER A 149 18.69 3.64 -0.66
N ALA A 150 18.34 3.71 -1.95
CA ALA A 150 18.90 4.69 -2.88
C ALA A 150 18.49 6.14 -2.54
N ASN A 151 17.27 6.32 -2.03
CA ASN A 151 16.66 7.62 -1.77
C ASN A 151 16.62 8.01 -0.27
N ALA A 152 17.18 7.19 0.62
CA ALA A 152 17.39 7.52 2.02
C ALA A 152 18.37 8.70 2.21
N CYS A 153 18.29 9.38 3.36
CA CYS A 153 19.17 10.50 3.66
C CYS A 153 20.64 10.06 3.74
N LYS A 154 21.59 11.00 3.64
CA LYS A 154 23.03 10.69 3.55
C LYS A 154 23.52 9.85 4.73
N GLU A 155 23.02 10.12 5.92
CA GLU A 155 23.41 9.44 7.16
C GLU A 155 23.00 7.97 7.15
N ILE A 156 21.75 7.69 6.78
CA ILE A 156 21.24 6.32 6.64
C ILE A 156 21.97 5.58 5.52
N ARG A 157 22.20 6.23 4.36
CA ARG A 157 22.99 5.63 3.28
C ARG A 157 24.41 5.28 3.71
N ALA A 158 25.05 6.15 4.50
CA ALA A 158 26.37 5.89 5.05
C ALA A 158 26.36 4.70 6.03
N LEU A 159 25.31 4.54 6.84
CA LEU A 159 25.14 3.39 7.74
C LEU A 159 24.89 2.08 6.97
N ILE A 160 24.03 2.08 5.96
CA ILE A 160 23.76 0.90 5.11
C ILE A 160 25.02 0.47 4.36
N SER A 161 25.86 1.43 3.94
CA SER A 161 27.11 1.13 3.21
C SER A 161 28.24 0.62 4.12
N ARG A 162 28.12 0.74 5.45
CA ARG A 162 29.12 0.20 6.38
C ARG A 162 28.99 -1.32 6.41
N ARG A 163 30.10 -2.01 6.09
CA ARG A 163 30.23 -3.49 6.08
C ARG A 163 29.72 -4.18 7.36
N GLU A 164 29.72 -3.48 8.50
CA GLU A 164 29.24 -3.98 9.79
C GLU A 164 27.72 -4.24 9.82
N TYR A 165 26.93 -3.60 8.95
CA TYR A 165 25.47 -3.75 8.89
C TYR A 165 24.98 -4.55 7.69
N SER A 166 25.84 -4.88 6.72
CA SER A 166 25.47 -5.72 5.56
C SER A 166 25.15 -7.17 5.95
N PHE A 167 25.59 -7.61 7.14
CA PHE A 167 25.33 -8.95 7.67
C PHE A 167 23.96 -9.05 8.37
N LEU A 168 23.39 -7.95 8.87
CA LEU A 168 22.09 -7.98 9.57
C LEU A 168 20.91 -8.15 8.62
N THR A 169 21.03 -7.71 7.37
CA THR A 169 20.09 -8.04 6.30
C THR A 169 19.94 -9.54 6.08
N TYR A 170 21.01 -10.32 6.30
CA TYR A 170 21.02 -11.78 6.13
C TYR A 170 20.42 -12.53 7.32
N VAL A 171 20.58 -12.00 8.54
CA VAL A 171 20.07 -12.63 9.78
C VAL A 171 18.54 -12.50 9.91
N VAL A 172 17.96 -11.41 9.42
CA VAL A 172 16.49 -11.24 9.38
C VAL A 172 15.86 -12.22 8.38
N GLU A 173 16.48 -12.44 7.22
CA GLU A 173 16.00 -13.40 6.20
C GLU A 173 16.00 -14.85 6.69
N ALA A 174 17.04 -15.25 7.44
CA ALA A 174 17.14 -16.57 8.06
C ALA A 174 16.12 -16.80 9.20
N SER A 175 15.57 -15.74 9.78
CA SER A 175 14.59 -15.82 10.87
C SER A 175 13.15 -15.96 10.37
N THR A 176 12.88 -15.52 9.13
CA THR A 176 11.55 -15.57 8.48
C THR A 176 11.27 -16.86 7.71
N GLN A 177 12.29 -17.62 7.32
CA GLN A 177 12.13 -18.96 6.75
C GLN A 177 12.38 -20.01 7.84
N GLY A 178 11.32 -20.45 8.52
CA GLY A 178 11.45 -21.48 9.54
C GLY A 178 12.02 -22.78 8.99
N SER A 179 13.29 -23.08 9.29
CA SER A 179 13.85 -24.45 9.32
C SER A 179 15.21 -24.50 10.05
N PRO A 180 15.58 -25.68 10.60
CA PRO A 180 16.22 -25.77 11.90
C PRO A 180 17.75 -25.62 11.85
N LEU A 181 18.26 -25.05 12.94
CA LEU A 181 19.66 -25.02 13.34
C LEU A 181 20.33 -26.39 13.12
N SER A 182 21.28 -26.43 12.18
CA SER A 182 22.36 -27.41 12.21
C SER A 182 23.70 -26.70 12.03
N THR A 183 24.37 -26.55 13.17
CA THR A 183 25.81 -26.69 13.36
C THR A 183 26.74 -25.98 12.38
N LEU A 184 27.25 -24.81 12.79
CA LEU A 184 28.65 -24.45 12.53
C LEU A 184 29.37 -24.22 13.85
N SER A 185 30.03 -25.31 14.27
CA SER A 185 31.05 -25.34 15.31
C SER A 185 32.36 -24.78 14.77
N SER A 186 33.07 -24.07 15.66
CA SER A 186 34.50 -23.73 15.64
C SER A 186 34.94 -22.53 14.79
N ARG A 187 35.17 -21.39 15.45
CA ARG A 187 36.50 -20.96 15.95
C ARG A 187 36.38 -19.52 16.44
N GLY A 188 36.08 -19.36 17.72
CA GLY A 188 36.24 -18.09 18.42
C GLY A 188 37.73 -17.81 18.60
N SER A 189 38.21 -16.70 18.03
CA SER A 189 39.35 -15.97 18.58
C SER A 189 38.80 -14.66 19.13
N ALA A 190 38.48 -14.68 20.42
CA ALA A 190 38.12 -13.48 21.16
C ALA A 190 39.38 -12.62 21.30
N LYS A 191 39.44 -11.47 20.62
CA LYS A 191 40.34 -10.38 21.00
C LYS A 191 39.58 -9.40 21.87
N SER A 192 39.91 -9.47 23.15
CA SER A 192 39.58 -8.51 24.19
C SER A 192 39.98 -7.09 23.77
N PHE A 193 39.07 -6.12 23.87
CA PHE A 193 39.41 -4.70 23.89
C PHE A 193 39.09 -4.14 25.28
N ALA A 194 40.16 -3.90 26.05
CA ALA A 194 40.11 -3.15 27.29
C ALA A 194 39.92 -1.66 26.98
N VAL A 195 38.91 -1.06 27.61
CA VAL A 195 38.67 0.38 27.62
C VAL A 195 39.66 1.04 28.60
N GLN A 196 40.61 1.82 28.10
CA GLN A 196 41.35 2.78 28.93
C GLN A 196 40.64 4.13 28.90
N LYS A 197 40.00 4.48 30.02
CA LYS A 197 39.60 5.85 30.36
C LYS A 197 40.88 6.66 30.64
N LYS A 198 41.06 7.78 29.93
CA LYS A 198 41.97 8.86 30.35
C LYS A 198 41.16 9.89 31.15
N VAL A 199 41.68 10.21 32.33
CA VAL A 199 41.40 11.43 33.10
C VAL A 199 42.15 12.58 32.46
#